data_AF-A0A6B8RI51-F1
#
_entry.id   AF-A0A6B8RI51-F1
#
_cell.length_a   1.000
_cell.length_b   1.000
_cell.length_c   1.000
_cell.angle_alpha   90.00
_cell.angle_beta   90.00
_cell.angle_gamma   90.00
#
_symmetry.space_group_name_H-M   'P 1'
#
loop_
_entity.id
_entity.type
_entity.pdbx_description
1 polymer ?
#
loop_
_entity_poly.entity_id
_entity_poly.type
_entity_poly.pdbx_seq_one_letter_code
_entity_poly.pdbx_strand_id
1 'polypeptide(L)' 'MSKRHFYRIFQQITGQTFTGYLQIKRIDQSCHLLRTTTRKIADISRDVGYKDSKFYSAVFKQLYGITPSSYRKLRKLGE' A
#
# COMPACT_ATOMS: atom_id res chain seq x y z
N MET A 1 24.68 10.62 -2.44
CA MET A 1 24.42 9.18 -2.23
C MET A 1 23.60 8.64 -3.41
N SER A 2 23.99 7.52 -4.03
CA SER A 2 23.20 6.91 -5.13
C SER A 2 22.04 6.06 -4.60
N LYS A 3 20.99 5.85 -5.41
CA LYS A 3 19.83 5.01 -5.05
C LYS A 3 20.24 3.59 -4.63
N ARG A 4 21.18 2.99 -5.36
CA ARG A 4 21.72 1.65 -5.05
C ARG A 4 22.41 1.61 -3.69
N HIS A 5 23.20 2.64 -3.38
CA HIS A 5 23.88 2.75 -2.09
C HIS A 5 22.88 2.89 -0.94
N PHE A 6 21.86 3.74 -1.11
CA PHE A 6 20.77 3.87 -0.13
C PHE A 6 20.03 2.54 0.09
N TYR A 7 19.64 1.83 -0.98
CA TYR A 7 18.91 0.57 -0.85
C TYR A 7 19.73 -0.47 -0.09
N ARG A 8 21.03 -0.55 -0.38
CA ARG A 8 21.94 -1.46 0.32
C ARG A 8 22.05 -1.13 1.80
N ILE A 9 22.29 0.14 2.15
CA ILE A 9 22.38 0.58 3.55
C ILE A 9 21.05 0.34 4.27
N PHE A 10 19.93 0.70 3.64
CA PHE A 10 18.61 0.50 4.21
C PHE A 10 18.36 -0.98 4.55
N GLN A 11 18.69 -1.88 3.62
CA GLN A 11 18.54 -3.32 3.85
C GLN A 11 19.51 -3.84 4.92
N GLN A 12 20.75 -3.35 4.97
CA GLN A 12 21.70 -3.71 6.02
C GLN A 12 21.22 -3.30 7.41
N ILE A 13 20.53 -2.16 7.54
CA ILE A 13 20.03 -1.66 8.82
C ILE A 13 18.71 -2.31 9.21
N THR A 14 17.78 -2.46 8.27
CA THR A 14 16.38 -2.86 8.57
C THR A 14 16.10 -4.35 8.34
N GLY A 15 17.00 -5.07 7.67
CA GLY A 15 16.78 -6.44 7.22
C GLY A 15 15.78 -6.57 6.07
N GLN A 16 15.20 -5.47 5.57
CA GLN A 16 14.17 -5.48 4.53
C GLN A 16 14.59 -4.64 3.32
N THR A 17 14.10 -5.00 2.14
CA THR A 17 14.29 -4.16 0.96
C THR A 17 13.52 -2.85 1.12
N PHE A 18 14.10 -1.74 0.68
CA PHE A 18 13.42 -0.45 0.71
C PHE A 18 12.08 -0.48 -0.05
N THR A 19 12.03 -1.20 -1.17
CA THR A 19 10.80 -1.36 -1.97
C THR A 19 9.72 -2.12 -1.21
N GLY A 20 10.05 -3.22 -0.53
CA GLY A 20 9.11 -3.97 0.29
C GLY A 20 8.58 -3.15 1.46
N TYR A 21 9.48 -2.46 2.17
CA TYR A 21 9.10 -1.55 3.25
C TYR A 21 8.16 -0.44 2.76
N LEU A 22 8.48 0.17 1.62
CA LEU A 22 7.68 1.24 1.04
C LEU A 22 6.29 0.73 0.60
N GLN A 23 6.20 -0.48 0.05
CA GLN A 23 4.92 -1.09 -0.30
C GLN A 23 4.03 -1.26 0.94
N ILE A 24 4.56 -1.82 2.03
CA ILE A 24 3.82 -1.98 3.28
C ILE A 24 3.30 -0.64 3.78
N LYS A 25 4.17 0.39 3.86
CA LYS A 25 3.78 1.72 4.32
C LYS A 25 2.69 2.38 3.46
N ARG A 26 2.76 2.21 2.14
CA ARG A 26 1.75 2.76 1.23
C ARG A 26 0.40 2.05 1.36
N ILE A 27 0.41 0.72 1.52
CA ILE A 27 -0.82 -0.04 1.73
C ILE A 27 -1.43 0.28 3.11
N ASP A 28 -0.64 0.43 4.16
CA ASP A 28 -1.16 0.84 5.48
C ASP A 28 -1.87 2.20 5.42
N GLN A 29 -1.27 3.17 4.71
CA GLN A 29 -1.92 4.46 4.46
C GLN A 29 -3.20 4.30 3.62
N SER A 30 -3.20 3.41 2.63
CA SER A 30 -4.39 3.18 1.80
C SER A 30 -5.52 2.54 2.61
N CYS A 31 -5.21 1.64 3.55
CA CYS A 31 -6.17 1.10 4.51
C CYS A 31 -6.83 2.21 5.34
N HIS A 32 -6.07 3.18 5.83
CA HIS A 32 -6.64 4.34 6.53
C HIS A 32 -7.61 5.12 5.65
N LEU A 33 -7.23 5.44 4.40
CA LEU A 33 -8.09 6.16 3.46
C LEU A 33 -9.34 5.36 3.04
N LEU A 34 -9.23 4.04 2.91
CA LEU A 34 -10.34 3.15 2.59
C LEU A 34 -11.39 3.12 3.70
N ARG A 35 -10.97 3.29 4.97
CA ARG A 35 -11.85 3.32 6.15
C ARG A 35 -12.46 4.69 6.40
N THR A 36 -11.72 5.76 6.17
CA THR A 36 -12.12 7.12 6.57
C THR A 36 -12.76 7.93 5.44
N THR A 37 -12.75 7.42 4.20
CA THR A 37 -13.25 8.16 3.04
C THR A 37 -14.06 7.29 2.08
N THR A 38 -14.92 7.94 1.29
CA THR A 38 -15.69 7.33 0.20
C THR A 38 -15.02 7.48 -1.18
N ARG A 39 -13.77 7.99 -1.22
CA ARG A 39 -13.02 8.26 -2.47
C ARG A 39 -12.88 7.01 -3.33
N LYS A 40 -12.79 7.17 -4.65
CA LYS A 40 -12.64 6.03 -5.56
C LYS A 40 -11.31 5.34 -5.28
N ILE A 41 -11.28 4.02 -5.41
CA ILE A 41 -10.08 3.21 -5.15
C ILE A 41 -8.91 3.62 -6.05
N ALA A 42 -9.21 4.05 -7.29
CA ALA A 42 -8.23 4.59 -8.21
C ALA A 42 -7.64 5.94 -7.77
N ASP A 43 -8.38 6.76 -7.02
CA ASP A 43 -7.86 8.01 -6.46
C ASP A 43 -6.94 7.69 -5.28
N ILE A 44 -7.37 6.79 -4.39
CA ILE A 44 -6.59 6.34 -3.24
C ILE A 44 -5.27 5.70 -3.68
N SER A 45 -5.27 4.89 -4.75
CA SER A 45 -4.04 4.28 -5.27
C SER A 45 -3.04 5.33 -5.74
N ARG A 46 -3.52 6.41 -6.38
CA ARG A 46 -2.68 7.55 -6.76
C ARG A 46 -2.14 8.31 -5.55
N ASP A 47 -2.97 8.59 -4.55
CA ASP A 47 -2.55 9.33 -3.35
C ASP A 47 -1.44 8.60 -2.57
N VAL A 48 -1.51 7.27 -2.53
CA VAL A 48 -0.49 6.44 -1.87
C VAL A 48 0.69 6.09 -2.79
N GLY A 49 0.81 6.76 -3.94
CA GLY A 49 2.00 6.75 -4.79
C GLY A 49 2.07 5.59 -5.79
N TYR A 50 0.95 4.96 -6.14
CA TYR A 50 0.86 4.01 -7.24
C TYR A 50 0.34 4.69 -8.51
N LYS A 51 1.07 4.52 -9.61
CA LYS A 51 0.64 5.00 -10.94
C LYS A 51 -0.43 4.10 -11.56
N ASP A 52 -0.35 2.80 -11.29
CA ASP A 52 -1.26 1.80 -11.81
C ASP A 52 -2.12 1.22 -10.67
N SER A 53 -3.43 1.42 -10.78
CA SER A 53 -4.41 0.93 -9.81
C SER A 53 -4.55 -0.60 -9.82
N LYS A 54 -4.24 -1.28 -10.94
CA LYS A 54 -4.23 -2.75 -11.03
C LYS A 54 -3.06 -3.31 -10.23
N PHE A 55 -1.85 -2.79 -10.46
CA PHE A 55 -0.68 -3.17 -9.66
C PHE A 55 -0.88 -2.89 -8.16
N TYR A 56 -1.41 -1.72 -7.80
CA TYR A 56 -1.81 -1.42 -6.42
C TYR A 56 -2.74 -2.49 -5.84
N SER A 57 -3.80 -2.86 -6.57
CA SER A 57 -4.78 -3.83 -6.07
C SER A 57 -4.18 -5.22 -5.90
N ALA A 58 -3.25 -5.62 -6.77
CA ALA A 58 -2.50 -6.87 -6.65
C ALA A 58 -1.60 -6.85 -5.40
N VAL A 59 -0.84 -5.79 -5.17
CA VAL A 59 0.02 -5.63 -3.98
C VAL A 59 -0.82 -5.60 -2.70
N PHE A 60 -1.94 -4.87 -2.70
CA PHE A 60 -2.86 -4.83 -1.57
C PHE A 60 -3.36 -6.24 -1.24
N LYS A 61 -3.84 -6.99 -2.26
CA LYS A 61 -4.33 -8.36 -2.06
C LYS A 61 -3.22 -9.30 -1.60
N GLN A 62 -2.00 -9.15 -2.08
CA GLN A 62 -0.87 -9.95 -1.63
C GLN A 62 -0.56 -9.71 -0.14
N LEU A 63 -0.64 -8.46 0.33
CA LEU A 63 -0.32 -8.12 1.71
C LEU A 63 -1.48 -8.36 2.70
N TYR A 64 -2.73 -8.17 2.28
CA TYR A 64 -3.92 -8.24 3.15
C TYR A 64 -4.87 -9.41 2.83
N GLY A 65 -4.57 -10.23 1.83
CA GLY A 65 -5.38 -11.39 1.41
C GLY A 65 -6.64 -11.06 0.60
N ILE A 66 -7.11 -9.82 0.62
CA ILE A 66 -8.36 -9.39 -0.03
C ILE A 66 -8.17 -8.12 -0.87
N THR A 67 -9.11 -7.83 -1.78
CA THR A 67 -9.04 -6.62 -2.60
C THR A 67 -9.34 -5.36 -1.78
N PRO A 68 -8.85 -4.17 -2.19
CA PRO A 68 -9.22 -2.90 -1.57
C PRO A 68 -10.74 -2.67 -1.50
N SER A 69 -11.47 -3.10 -2.54
CA SER A 69 -12.93 -3.02 -2.62
C SER A 69 -13.60 -3.89 -1.56
N SER A 70 -13.14 -5.13 -1.41
CA SER A 70 -13.62 -6.06 -0.39
C SER A 70 -13.29 -5.55 1.02
N TYR A 71 -12.07 -5.04 1.23
CA TYR A 71 -11.62 -4.46 2.49
C TYR A 71 -12.55 -3.33 2.95
N ARG A 72 -12.91 -2.41 2.05
CA ARG A 72 -13.87 -1.33 2.34
C ARG A 72 -15.27 -1.87 2.68
N LYS A 73 -15.76 -2.86 1.94
CA LYS A 73 -17.09 -3.45 2.18
C LYS A 73 -17.18 -4.13 3.56
N LEU A 74 -16.16 -4.90 3.94
CA LEU A 74 -16.11 -5.57 5.25
C LEU A 74 -16.20 -4.59 6.41
N ARG A 75 -15.57 -3.42 6.29
CA ARG A 75 -15.64 -2.40 7.35
C ARG A 75 -17.00 -1.72 7.46
N LYS A 76 -17.73 -1.57 6.36
CA LYS A 76 -19.11 -1.05 6.38
C LYS A 76 -20.13 -2.00 7.01
N LEU A 77 -19.79 -3.27 7.21
CA LEU A 77 -20.69 -4.28 7.81
C LEU A 77 -20.55 -4.35 9.34
N GLY A 78 -19.55 -3.68 9.91
CA GLY A 78 -19.29 -3.65 11.36
C GLY A 78 -19.57 -2.30 12.02
N GLU A 79 -20.31 -1.42 11.34
CA GLU A 79 -20.92 -0.18 11.87
C GLU A 79 -22.44 -0.36 11.83
#